data_AF-A0A951YEX7-F1
#
_entry.id   AF-A0A951YEX7-F1
#
_cell.length_a   1.000
_cell.length_b   1.000
_cell.length_c   1.000
_cell.angle_alpha   90.00
_cell.angle_beta   90.00
_cell.angle_gamma   90.00
#
_symmetry.space_group_name_H-M   'P 1'
#
loop_
_entity.id
_entity.type
_entity.pdbx_description
1 polymer ?
#
loop_
_entity_poly.entity_id
_entity_poly.type
_entity_poly.pdbx_seq_one_letter_code
_entity_poly.pdbx_strand_id
1 'polypeptide(L)'
;MANTAVHRYTESFDLGRSSYTAGLQGILAAGAMFSKNIGVDLAMNIGLAPRSMKSDVYLEQPALRETLAVTQKADMPVMITPSLVIQSDTGSRITAYARGGVVFPVKTGMTQEVMYTQDRLNPADNTWVRNTVGWTEDFSMRLNPGVSGSIGMKYKANKSVTIWAELYLLSMNLYFKQSELTSYNINGASALSTLSQDARITNYEFEANTSGNSNVAPTYQVPYSNFGIHAGIMVDLK
;
A
#
# COMPACT_ATOMS: atom_id res chain seq x y z
N MET A 1 45.71 26.63 -6.73
CA MET A 1 44.29 26.70 -7.12
C MET A 1 43.54 25.75 -6.21
N ALA A 2 42.62 26.26 -5.37
CA ALA A 2 41.83 25.42 -4.48
C ALA A 2 40.85 24.61 -5.34
N ASN A 3 41.03 23.29 -5.36
CA ASN A 3 40.08 22.38 -6.00
C ASN A 3 38.86 22.30 -5.09
N THR A 4 37.83 23.10 -5.37
CA THR A 4 36.59 23.07 -4.61
C THR A 4 35.93 21.72 -4.88
N ALA A 5 36.17 20.75 -3.99
CA ALA A 5 35.54 19.45 -4.04
C ALA A 5 34.01 19.67 -4.07
N VAL A 6 33.39 19.33 -5.20
CA VAL A 6 31.94 19.40 -5.33
C VAL A 6 31.37 18.24 -4.53
N HIS A 7 30.81 18.55 -3.38
CA HIS A 7 29.93 17.66 -2.65
C HIS A 7 28.50 17.96 -3.08
N ARG A 8 27.86 17.04 -3.79
CA ARG A 8 26.46 17.16 -4.19
C ARG A 8 25.65 16.07 -3.52
N TYR A 9 24.62 16.47 -2.80
CA TYR A 9 23.57 15.61 -2.29
C TYR A 9 22.27 15.99 -3.01
N THR A 10 21.56 15.02 -3.55
CA THR A 10 20.28 15.26 -4.21
C THR A 10 19.32 14.15 -3.82
N GLU A 11 18.16 14.53 -3.31
CA GLU A 11 17.09 13.61 -2.96
C GLU A 11 15.89 13.96 -3.84
N SER A 12 15.37 12.97 -4.55
CA SER A 12 14.20 13.07 -5.41
C SER A 12 13.17 12.08 -4.92
N PHE A 13 11.93 12.52 -4.74
CA PHE A 13 10.85 11.67 -4.25
C PHE A 13 9.59 11.85 -5.10
N ASP A 14 8.94 10.74 -5.43
CA ASP A 14 7.59 10.69 -5.98
C ASP A 14 6.70 9.95 -4.99
N LEU A 15 6.25 10.71 -4.00
CA LEU A 15 5.26 10.30 -3.01
C LEU A 15 3.88 10.58 -3.62
N GLY A 16 3.43 9.76 -4.56
CA GLY A 16 2.03 9.79 -5.02
C GLY A 16 1.07 9.83 -3.82
N ARG A 17 -0.12 10.44 -3.96
CA ARG A 17 -1.10 10.66 -2.86
C ARG A 17 -1.03 9.54 -1.81
N SER A 18 -0.72 9.93 -0.57
CA SER A 18 -0.16 9.17 0.57
C SER A 18 -0.90 7.90 1.04
N SER A 19 -1.82 7.32 0.27
CA SER A 19 -2.58 6.12 0.67
C SER A 19 -2.42 4.99 -0.32
N TYR A 20 -2.05 3.82 0.19
CA TYR A 20 -1.90 2.60 -0.60
C TYR A 20 -3.23 2.01 -1.10
N THR A 21 -4.36 2.50 -0.60
CA THR A 21 -5.69 2.17 -1.17
C THR A 21 -6.16 3.20 -2.20
N ALA A 22 -5.43 4.30 -2.42
CA ALA A 22 -5.85 5.32 -3.38
C ALA A 22 -5.68 4.84 -4.83
N GLY A 23 -6.77 4.80 -5.59
CA GLY A 23 -6.73 4.36 -6.98
C GLY A 23 -8.06 3.84 -7.45
N LEU A 24 -8.05 3.13 -8.58
CA LEU A 24 -9.23 2.43 -9.08
C LEU A 24 -9.48 1.19 -8.21
N GLN A 25 -10.70 1.08 -7.69
CA GLN A 25 -11.14 -0.05 -6.88
C GLN A 25 -12.39 -0.68 -7.50
N GLY A 26 -12.50 -2.01 -7.42
CA GLY A 26 -13.72 -2.75 -7.67
C GLY A 26 -14.43 -3.02 -6.36
N ILE A 27 -15.76 -2.90 -6.36
CA ILE A 27 -16.60 -3.14 -5.17
C ILE A 27 -17.69 -4.12 -5.53
N LEU A 28 -17.78 -5.20 -4.76
CA LEU A 28 -18.89 -6.14 -4.80
C LEU A 28 -19.57 -6.14 -3.45
N ALA A 29 -20.88 -5.96 -3.41
CA ALA A 29 -21.62 -5.93 -2.15
C ALA A 29 -22.90 -6.75 -2.25
N ALA A 30 -23.22 -7.43 -1.16
CA ALA A 30 -24.49 -8.12 -0.97
C ALA A 30 -25.08 -7.69 0.38
N GLY A 31 -26.39 -7.49 0.44
CA GLY A 31 -27.03 -6.99 1.65
C GLY A 31 -28.52 -7.29 1.70
N ALA A 32 -29.09 -7.09 2.89
CA ALA A 32 -30.50 -7.29 3.16
C ALA A 32 -31.04 -6.12 3.97
N MET A 33 -32.24 -5.66 3.62
CA MET A 33 -32.98 -4.65 4.36
C MET A 33 -33.92 -5.35 5.36
N PHE A 34 -33.78 -5.06 6.64
CA PHE A 34 -34.67 -5.60 7.69
C PHE A 34 -35.93 -4.74 7.86
N SER A 35 -35.82 -3.46 7.54
CA SER A 35 -36.94 -2.52 7.49
C SER A 35 -36.84 -1.65 6.24
N LYS A 36 -37.82 -0.76 6.03
CA LYS A 36 -37.79 0.19 4.90
C LYS A 36 -36.55 1.09 4.92
N ASN A 37 -36.01 1.35 6.10
CA ASN A 37 -34.96 2.35 6.31
C ASN A 37 -33.65 1.78 6.84
N ILE A 38 -33.63 0.52 7.32
CA ILE A 38 -32.46 -0.07 7.98
C ILE A 38 -32.17 -1.45 7.39
N GLY A 39 -30.91 -1.68 7.05
CA GLY A 39 -30.41 -2.97 6.58
C GLY A 39 -28.94 -3.15 6.90
N VAL A 40 -28.37 -4.23 6.38
CA VAL A 40 -26.95 -4.54 6.47
C VAL A 40 -26.42 -4.92 5.10
N ASP A 41 -25.15 -4.63 4.86
CA ASP A 41 -24.40 -5.12 3.70
C ASP A 41 -23.07 -5.75 4.13
N LEU A 42 -22.55 -6.60 3.26
CA LEU A 42 -21.17 -7.07 3.27
C LEU A 42 -20.56 -6.68 1.93
N ALA A 43 -19.68 -5.69 1.96
CA ALA A 43 -18.93 -5.26 0.79
C ALA A 43 -17.54 -5.89 0.76
N MET A 44 -17.05 -6.20 -0.44
CA MET A 44 -15.68 -6.58 -0.73
C MET A 44 -15.10 -5.53 -1.66
N ASN A 45 -14.03 -4.88 -1.22
CA ASN A 45 -13.29 -3.87 -1.97
C ASN A 45 -11.98 -4.49 -2.45
N ILE A 46 -11.71 -4.39 -3.75
CA ILE A 46 -10.53 -4.95 -4.42
C ILE A 46 -9.80 -3.79 -5.10
N GLY A 47 -8.56 -3.50 -4.73
CA GLY A 47 -7.77 -2.51 -5.47
C GLY A 47 -7.34 -3.08 -6.83
N LEU A 48 -7.58 -2.33 -7.90
CA LEU A 48 -7.33 -2.77 -9.28
C LEU A 48 -6.05 -2.17 -9.89
N ALA A 49 -5.63 -1.02 -9.39
CA ALA A 49 -4.43 -0.33 -9.83
C ALA A 49 -3.61 0.08 -8.59
N PRO A 50 -2.78 -0.83 -8.03
CA PRO A 50 -1.97 -0.51 -6.88
C PRO A 50 -1.01 0.66 -7.17
N ARG A 51 -0.75 1.47 -6.14
CA ARG A 51 0.16 2.60 -6.22
C ARG A 51 1.60 2.17 -5.94
N SER A 52 2.52 2.84 -6.62
CA SER A 52 3.95 2.77 -6.34
C SER A 52 4.47 4.12 -5.84
N MET A 53 5.31 4.11 -4.82
CA MET A 53 6.09 5.27 -4.37
C MET A 53 7.55 5.04 -4.75
N LYS A 54 8.25 6.11 -5.13
CA LYS A 54 9.67 6.05 -5.49
C LYS A 54 10.46 7.12 -4.76
N SER A 55 11.67 6.78 -4.34
CA SER A 55 12.64 7.70 -3.77
C SER A 55 14.02 7.38 -4.32
N ASP A 56 14.74 8.40 -4.75
CA ASP A 56 16.09 8.32 -5.27
C ASP A 56 16.99 9.29 -4.48
N VAL A 57 18.00 8.74 -3.81
CA VAL A 57 19.03 9.51 -3.11
C VAL A 57 20.33 9.39 -3.89
N TYR A 58 20.90 10.53 -4.28
CA TYR A 58 22.15 10.65 -4.99
C TYR A 58 23.18 11.42 -4.17
N LEU A 59 24.36 10.85 -4.02
CA LEU A 59 25.51 11.46 -3.37
C LEU A 59 26.70 11.47 -4.33
N GLU A 60 27.35 12.61 -4.47
CA GLU A 60 28.58 12.75 -5.25
C GLU A 60 29.66 13.45 -4.42
N GLN A 61 30.83 12.82 -4.41
CA GLN A 61 32.07 13.26 -3.81
C GLN A 61 33.23 12.99 -4.79
N PRO A 62 34.42 13.61 -4.61
CA PRO A 62 35.51 13.53 -5.60
C PRO A 62 35.95 12.12 -6.04
N ALA A 63 35.82 11.11 -5.17
CA ALA A 63 36.22 9.72 -5.44
C ALA A 63 35.07 8.70 -5.29
N LEU A 64 33.84 9.18 -5.11
CA LEU A 64 32.71 8.34 -4.74
C LEU A 64 31.40 8.93 -5.28
N ARG A 65 30.63 8.11 -5.99
CA ARG A 65 29.25 8.41 -6.36
C ARG A 65 28.35 7.29 -5.86
N GLU A 66 27.25 7.64 -5.22
CA GLU A 66 26.30 6.68 -4.69
C GLU A 66 24.90 7.06 -5.16
N THR A 67 24.12 6.05 -5.52
CA THR A 67 22.71 6.18 -5.85
C THR A 67 21.95 5.10 -5.10
N LEU A 68 20.97 5.49 -4.30
CA LEU A 68 20.02 4.60 -3.65
C LEU A 68 18.64 4.88 -4.23
N ALA A 69 18.14 3.93 -5.03
CA ALA A 69 16.77 3.95 -5.54
C ALA A 69 15.91 2.98 -4.72
N VAL A 70 14.81 3.47 -4.17
CA VAL A 70 13.83 2.70 -3.41
C VAL A 70 12.49 2.83 -4.11
N THR A 71 11.88 1.71 -4.49
CA THR A 71 10.53 1.65 -5.03
C THR A 71 9.67 0.78 -4.13
N GLN A 72 8.60 1.33 -3.58
CA GLN A 72 7.60 0.58 -2.81
C GLN A 72 6.31 0.46 -3.62
N LYS A 73 5.72 -0.73 -3.66
CA LYS A 73 4.47 -1.01 -4.37
C LYS A 73 3.53 -1.74 -3.43
N ALA A 74 2.29 -1.28 -3.30
CA ALA A 74 1.30 -2.10 -2.62
C ALA A 74 0.84 -3.25 -3.50
N ASP A 75 0.54 -4.39 -2.90
CA ASP A 75 -0.24 -5.44 -3.57
C ASP A 75 -1.68 -4.96 -3.77
N MET A 76 -2.42 -5.59 -4.68
CA MET A 76 -3.86 -5.38 -4.83
C MET A 76 -4.58 -5.72 -3.50
N PRO A 77 -4.98 -4.73 -2.69
CA PRO A 77 -5.55 -5.00 -1.40
C PRO A 77 -6.97 -5.57 -1.56
N VAL A 78 -7.30 -6.57 -0.75
CA VAL A 78 -8.67 -7.10 -0.62
C VAL A 78 -9.14 -6.84 0.80
N MET A 79 -10.25 -6.11 0.90
CA MET A 79 -10.86 -5.72 2.15
C MET A 79 -12.32 -6.15 2.17
N ILE A 80 -12.79 -6.65 3.30
CA ILE A 80 -14.22 -6.92 3.54
C ILE A 80 -14.79 -5.89 4.52
N THR A 81 -16.04 -5.53 4.34
CA THR A 81 -16.69 -4.46 5.09
C THR A 81 -18.14 -4.85 5.41
N PRO A 82 -18.38 -5.49 6.57
CA PRO A 82 -19.72 -5.52 7.13
C PRO A 82 -20.16 -4.10 7.53
N SER A 83 -21.32 -3.67 7.05
CA SER A 83 -21.86 -2.34 7.33
C SER A 83 -23.34 -2.36 7.69
N LEU A 84 -23.73 -1.38 8.48
CA LEU A 84 -25.13 -0.98 8.65
C LEU A 84 -25.48 0.01 7.53
N VAL A 85 -26.64 -0.17 6.90
CA VAL A 85 -27.17 0.71 5.87
C VAL A 85 -28.42 1.40 6.39
N ILE A 86 -28.47 2.72 6.28
CA ILE A 86 -29.63 3.54 6.56
C ILE A 86 -30.05 4.26 5.28
N GLN A 87 -31.33 4.26 4.95
CA GLN A 87 -31.83 4.92 3.74
C GLN A 87 -33.11 5.72 3.97
N SER A 88 -33.28 6.78 3.18
CA SER A 88 -34.52 7.55 3.12
C SER A 88 -35.67 6.71 2.55
N ASP A 89 -36.88 7.26 2.51
CA ASP A 89 -38.04 6.56 1.96
C ASP A 89 -37.76 6.00 0.55
N THR A 90 -38.20 4.77 0.34
CA THR A 90 -38.03 3.95 -0.86
C THR A 90 -39.11 4.19 -1.92
N GLY A 91 -40.11 5.04 -1.62
CA GLY A 91 -41.21 5.35 -2.53
C GLY A 91 -40.83 6.22 -3.74
N SER A 92 -39.71 6.94 -3.66
CA SER A 92 -39.21 7.82 -4.71
C SER A 92 -38.24 7.10 -5.68
N ARG A 93 -38.12 7.61 -6.91
CA ARG A 93 -37.11 7.14 -7.87
C ARG A 93 -35.67 7.41 -7.40
N ILE A 94 -35.49 8.33 -6.47
CA ILE A 94 -34.22 8.71 -5.87
C ILE A 94 -34.28 8.45 -4.37
N THR A 95 -33.32 7.71 -3.85
CA THR A 95 -33.22 7.38 -2.42
C THR A 95 -31.85 7.79 -1.92
N ALA A 96 -31.80 8.63 -0.89
CA ALA A 96 -30.56 8.93 -0.20
C ALA A 96 -30.24 7.79 0.79
N TYR A 97 -28.97 7.47 0.95
CA TYR A 97 -28.54 6.47 1.92
C TYR A 97 -27.21 6.85 2.57
N ALA A 98 -26.96 6.27 3.73
CA ALA A 98 -25.68 6.26 4.39
C ALA A 98 -25.35 4.82 4.80
N ARG A 99 -24.06 4.49 4.82
CA ARG A 99 -23.58 3.24 5.42
C ARG A 99 -22.37 3.49 6.29
N GLY A 100 -22.24 2.68 7.33
CA GLY A 100 -21.11 2.71 8.26
C GLY A 100 -20.74 1.30 8.68
N GLY A 101 -19.44 0.99 8.65
CA GLY A 101 -18.99 -0.39 8.81
C GLY A 101 -17.55 -0.52 9.28
N VAL A 102 -17.21 -1.74 9.72
CA VAL A 102 -15.86 -2.12 10.11
C VAL A 102 -15.17 -2.74 8.90
N VAL A 103 -13.94 -2.34 8.61
CA VAL A 103 -13.18 -2.82 7.46
C VAL A 103 -12.12 -3.80 7.93
N PHE A 104 -12.09 -5.00 7.36
CA PHE A 104 -11.06 -5.99 7.64
C PHE A 104 -10.16 -6.18 6.42
N PRO A 105 -8.84 -5.94 6.54
CA PRO A 105 -7.88 -6.26 5.49
C PRO A 105 -7.66 -7.78 5.44
N VAL A 106 -8.18 -8.43 4.40
CA VAL A 106 -8.06 -9.90 4.23
C VAL A 106 -6.77 -10.27 3.51
N LYS A 107 -6.41 -9.49 2.49
CA LYS A 107 -5.15 -9.62 1.77
C LYS A 107 -4.56 -8.24 1.57
N THR A 108 -3.45 -7.97 2.25
CA THR A 108 -2.68 -6.74 2.09
C THR A 108 -1.20 -7.09 2.22
N GLY A 109 -0.40 -6.47 1.37
CA GLY A 109 1.03 -6.67 1.30
C GLY A 109 1.67 -5.54 0.51
N MET A 110 2.99 -5.44 0.58
CA MET A 110 3.75 -4.50 -0.22
C MET A 110 5.06 -5.14 -0.65
N THR A 111 5.51 -4.83 -1.85
CA THR A 111 6.84 -5.19 -2.33
C THR A 111 7.71 -3.94 -2.33
N GLN A 112 8.89 -4.04 -1.74
CA GLN A 112 9.93 -3.02 -1.82
C GLN A 112 11.06 -3.54 -2.70
N GLU A 113 11.42 -2.76 -3.71
CA GLU A 113 12.58 -2.95 -4.55
C GLU A 113 13.61 -1.87 -4.18
N VAL A 114 14.82 -2.29 -3.82
CA VAL A 114 15.92 -1.38 -3.53
C VAL A 114 17.06 -1.66 -4.49
N MET A 115 17.64 -0.60 -5.04
CA MET A 115 18.84 -0.64 -5.85
C MET A 115 19.84 0.36 -5.33
N TYR A 116 20.97 -0.15 -4.86
CA TYR A 116 22.12 0.64 -4.45
C TYR A 116 23.22 0.52 -5.50
N THR A 117 23.65 1.63 -6.09
CA THR A 117 24.76 1.70 -7.03
C THR A 117 25.84 2.59 -6.45
N GLN A 118 27.07 2.10 -6.45
CA GLN A 118 28.25 2.82 -5.98
C GLN A 118 29.32 2.79 -7.05
N ASP A 119 29.75 3.97 -7.50
CA ASP A 119 30.92 4.14 -8.34
C ASP A 119 32.07 4.68 -7.48
N ARG A 120 33.18 3.95 -7.42
CA ARG A 120 34.40 4.39 -6.70
C ARG A 120 35.53 4.63 -7.68
N LEU A 121 36.27 5.71 -7.47
CA LEU A 121 37.48 5.97 -8.22
C LEU A 121 38.60 5.08 -7.70
N ASN A 122 39.22 4.29 -8.58
CA ASN A 122 40.43 3.55 -8.29
C ASN A 122 41.64 4.51 -8.35
N PRO A 123 42.32 4.79 -7.24
CA PRO A 123 43.45 5.71 -7.22
C PRO A 123 44.68 5.18 -7.97
N ALA A 124 44.76 3.87 -8.23
CA ALA A 124 45.92 3.26 -8.90
C ALA A 124 45.97 3.54 -10.41
N ASP A 125 44.80 3.64 -11.06
CA ASP A 125 44.69 3.80 -12.52
C ASP A 125 43.70 4.90 -12.94
N ASN A 126 43.13 5.63 -11.98
CA ASN A 126 42.16 6.71 -12.19
C ASN A 126 40.90 6.26 -12.96
N THR A 127 40.53 4.98 -12.88
CA THR A 127 39.29 4.43 -13.46
C THR A 127 38.16 4.37 -12.44
N TRP A 128 36.90 4.38 -12.90
CA TRP A 128 35.75 4.18 -12.02
C TRP A 128 35.34 2.72 -12.00
N VAL A 129 35.21 2.15 -10.81
CA VAL A 129 34.70 0.80 -10.58
C VAL A 129 33.29 0.90 -10.03
N ARG A 130 32.34 0.24 -10.72
CA ARG A 130 30.94 0.18 -10.33
C ARG A 130 30.64 -1.08 -9.51
N ASN A 131 29.95 -0.89 -8.39
CA ASN A 131 29.34 -1.95 -7.61
C ASN A 131 27.84 -1.69 -7.52
N THR A 132 27.03 -2.72 -7.76
CA THR A 132 25.57 -2.63 -7.71
C THR A 132 25.04 -3.71 -6.79
N VAL A 133 24.22 -3.34 -5.81
CA VAL A 133 23.52 -4.24 -4.90
C VAL A 133 22.04 -3.97 -5.03
N GLY A 134 21.28 -4.96 -5.44
CA GLY A 134 19.82 -4.85 -5.58
C GLY A 134 19.12 -5.91 -4.75
N TRP A 135 18.01 -5.55 -4.11
CA TRP A 135 17.21 -6.49 -3.35
C TRP A 135 15.72 -6.22 -3.39
N THR A 136 14.94 -7.26 -3.15
CA THR A 136 13.48 -7.20 -3.11
C THR A 136 13.00 -7.82 -1.81
N GLU A 137 12.11 -7.09 -1.13
CA GLU A 137 11.49 -7.52 0.11
C GLU A 137 9.97 -7.51 -0.05
N ASP A 138 9.33 -8.62 0.29
CA ASP A 138 7.88 -8.72 0.35
C ASP A 138 7.40 -8.60 1.79
N PHE A 139 6.49 -7.67 2.02
CA PHE A 139 5.99 -7.30 3.32
C PHE A 139 4.57 -7.80 3.51
N SER A 140 4.35 -8.53 4.60
CA SER A 140 3.02 -8.87 5.10
C SER A 140 2.57 -7.90 6.18
N MET A 141 1.28 -7.60 6.18
CA MET A 141 0.66 -6.66 7.12
C MET A 141 0.01 -7.40 8.30
N ARG A 142 0.00 -6.76 9.45
CA ARG A 142 -0.81 -7.18 10.61
C ARG A 142 -2.28 -6.90 10.31
N LEU A 143 -3.14 -7.82 10.77
CA LEU A 143 -4.57 -7.59 10.78
C LEU A 143 -4.88 -6.43 11.73
N ASN A 144 -5.29 -5.30 11.17
CA ASN A 144 -5.74 -4.15 11.94
C ASN A 144 -7.03 -3.59 11.32
N PRO A 145 -8.20 -3.82 11.94
CA PRO A 145 -9.46 -3.36 11.40
C PRO A 145 -9.54 -1.82 11.31
N GLY A 146 -10.12 -1.33 10.23
CA GLY A 146 -10.46 0.07 10.04
C GLY A 146 -11.94 0.35 10.24
N VAL A 147 -12.31 1.61 10.08
CA VAL A 147 -13.71 2.04 10.02
C VAL A 147 -13.98 2.73 8.70
N SER A 148 -15.17 2.54 8.16
CA SER A 148 -15.61 3.22 6.96
C SER A 148 -16.99 3.83 7.11
N GLY A 149 -17.22 4.87 6.34
CA GLY A 149 -18.52 5.50 6.19
C GLY A 149 -18.73 5.97 4.76
N SER A 150 -19.96 5.90 4.27
CA SER A 150 -20.33 6.55 3.02
C SER A 150 -21.71 7.18 3.09
N ILE A 151 -21.91 8.19 2.26
CA ILE A 151 -23.20 8.84 2.03
C ILE A 151 -23.39 8.89 0.52
N GLY A 152 -24.57 8.48 0.06
CA GLY A 152 -24.83 8.34 -1.37
C GLY A 152 -26.29 8.45 -1.75
N MET A 153 -26.51 8.29 -3.04
CA MET A 153 -27.82 8.31 -3.67
C MET A 153 -27.98 7.09 -4.56
N LYS A 154 -29.19 6.53 -4.55
CA LYS A 154 -29.65 5.47 -5.44
C LYS A 154 -30.67 6.06 -6.41
N TYR A 155 -30.55 5.75 -7.69
CA TYR A 155 -31.52 6.06 -8.73
C TYR A 155 -32.09 4.75 -9.29
N LYS A 156 -33.39 4.56 -9.09
CA LYS A 156 -34.12 3.39 -9.60
C LYS A 156 -34.40 3.56 -11.09
N ALA A 157 -33.49 3.05 -11.92
CA ALA A 157 -33.59 3.15 -13.37
C ALA A 157 -34.76 2.32 -13.92
N ASN A 158 -34.99 1.12 -13.35
CA ASN A 158 -36.16 0.29 -13.64
C ASN A 158 -36.52 -0.60 -12.43
N LYS A 159 -37.33 -1.65 -12.62
CA LYS A 159 -37.79 -2.52 -11.53
C LYS A 159 -36.70 -3.41 -10.91
N SER A 160 -35.59 -3.64 -11.60
CA SER A 160 -34.53 -4.59 -11.21
C SER A 160 -33.14 -3.95 -11.17
N VAL A 161 -32.95 -2.79 -11.78
CA VAL A 161 -31.67 -2.11 -11.91
C VAL A 161 -31.74 -0.76 -11.23
N THR A 162 -30.83 -0.56 -10.29
CA THR A 162 -30.61 0.69 -9.56
C THR A 162 -29.18 1.15 -9.81
N ILE A 163 -29.00 2.42 -10.14
CA ILE A 163 -27.68 3.05 -10.24
C ILE A 163 -27.40 3.72 -8.91
N TRP A 164 -26.17 3.68 -8.43
CA TRP A 164 -25.80 4.34 -7.18
C TRP A 164 -24.50 5.12 -7.33
N ALA A 165 -24.37 6.16 -6.51
CA ALA A 165 -23.14 6.91 -6.34
C ALA A 165 -23.02 7.35 -4.88
N GLU A 166 -21.80 7.35 -4.34
CA GLU A 166 -21.53 7.72 -2.96
C GLU A 166 -20.17 8.41 -2.79
N LEU A 167 -20.10 9.22 -1.74
CA LEU A 167 -18.86 9.67 -1.15
C LEU A 167 -18.46 8.66 -0.08
N TYR A 168 -17.26 8.10 -0.20
CA TYR A 168 -16.73 7.07 0.67
C TYR A 168 -15.53 7.58 1.44
N LEU A 169 -15.48 7.24 2.73
CA LEU A 169 -14.36 7.49 3.62
C LEU A 169 -13.94 6.20 4.30
N LEU A 170 -12.64 5.94 4.26
CA LEU A 170 -11.94 4.87 4.97
C LEU A 170 -10.93 5.49 5.92
N SER A 171 -11.02 5.11 7.19
CA SER A 171 -9.98 5.36 8.19
C SER A 171 -9.37 4.02 8.57
N MET A 172 -8.15 3.75 8.09
CA MET A 172 -7.46 2.50 8.36
C MET A 172 -5.96 2.69 8.28
N ASN A 173 -5.25 2.10 9.22
CA ASN A 173 -3.81 2.05 9.23
C ASN A 173 -3.38 0.61 9.44
N LEU A 174 -2.42 0.17 8.64
CA LEU A 174 -1.81 -1.15 8.80
C LEU A 174 -0.42 -1.00 9.39
N TYR A 175 0.10 -2.12 9.87
CA TYR A 175 1.43 -2.21 10.46
C TYR A 175 2.11 -3.41 9.85
N PHE A 176 3.41 -3.31 9.61
CA PHE A 176 4.17 -4.46 9.16
C PHE A 176 4.15 -5.56 10.22
N LYS A 177 4.00 -6.79 9.74
CA LYS A 177 4.11 -8.00 10.54
C LYS A 177 5.47 -8.65 10.32
N GLN A 178 5.82 -8.84 9.05
CA GLN A 178 7.00 -9.58 8.64
C GLN A 178 7.38 -9.13 7.23
N SER A 179 8.69 -9.05 6.96
CA SER A 179 9.22 -9.00 5.60
C SER A 179 10.02 -10.26 5.29
N GLU A 180 10.03 -10.64 4.02
CA GLU A 180 10.87 -11.69 3.48
C GLU A 180 11.70 -11.13 2.33
N LEU A 181 13.02 -11.32 2.39
CA LEU A 181 13.94 -11.04 1.31
C LEU A 181 13.77 -12.11 0.22
N THR A 182 13.14 -11.74 -0.90
CA THR A 182 12.83 -12.64 -2.02
C THR A 182 13.80 -12.51 -3.19
N SER A 183 14.61 -11.46 -3.20
CA SER A 183 15.68 -11.27 -4.18
C SER A 183 16.87 -10.55 -3.55
N TYR A 184 18.08 -11.01 -3.85
CA TYR A 184 19.33 -10.36 -3.44
C TYR A 184 20.37 -10.58 -4.54
N ASN A 185 20.82 -9.49 -5.16
CA ASN A 185 21.73 -9.50 -6.30
C ASN A 185 22.91 -8.58 -6.04
N ILE A 186 24.11 -9.07 -6.33
CA ILE A 186 25.36 -8.31 -6.27
C ILE A 186 25.96 -8.36 -7.67
N ASN A 187 26.17 -7.19 -8.28
CA ASN A 187 26.70 -7.02 -9.63
C ASN A 187 25.98 -7.87 -10.69
N GLY A 188 24.66 -7.97 -10.57
CA GLY A 188 23.80 -8.73 -11.48
C GLY A 188 23.76 -10.24 -11.24
N ALA A 189 24.55 -10.77 -10.30
CA ALA A 189 24.50 -12.17 -9.90
C ALA A 189 23.65 -12.35 -8.64
N SER A 190 22.80 -13.37 -8.63
CA SER A 190 22.00 -13.69 -7.45
C SER A 190 22.88 -14.23 -6.32
N ALA A 191 22.77 -13.60 -5.16
CA ALA A 191 23.42 -14.01 -3.91
C ALA A 191 22.39 -14.45 -2.86
N LEU A 192 21.10 -14.55 -3.20
CA LEU A 192 20.05 -14.89 -2.23
C LEU A 192 20.31 -16.26 -1.57
N SER A 193 20.80 -17.24 -2.32
CA SER A 193 21.10 -18.59 -1.84
C SER A 193 22.22 -18.64 -0.80
N THR A 194 23.03 -17.59 -0.65
CA THR A 194 24.07 -17.54 0.39
C THR A 194 23.50 -17.20 1.77
N LEU A 195 22.24 -16.76 1.84
CA LEU A 195 21.54 -16.45 3.08
C LEU A 195 20.67 -17.63 3.49
N SER A 196 20.67 -17.98 4.79
CA SER A 196 19.70 -18.93 5.35
C SER A 196 18.28 -18.37 5.27
N GLN A 197 17.27 -19.23 5.38
CA GLN A 197 15.87 -18.78 5.37
C GLN A 197 15.57 -17.82 6.54
N ASP A 198 16.07 -18.12 7.74
CA ASP A 198 15.91 -17.24 8.91
C ASP A 198 16.57 -15.88 8.71
N ALA A 199 17.70 -15.82 7.99
CA ALA A 199 18.40 -14.58 7.67
C ALA A 199 17.64 -13.71 6.66
N ARG A 200 16.66 -14.27 5.93
CA ARG A 200 15.82 -13.56 4.96
C ARG A 200 14.54 -13.01 5.57
N ILE A 201 14.17 -13.45 6.77
CA ILE A 201 12.91 -13.07 7.42
C ILE A 201 13.19 -12.03 8.49
N THR A 202 12.51 -10.88 8.41
CA THR A 202 12.51 -9.86 9.48
C THR A 202 11.12 -9.77 10.09
N ASN A 203 11.02 -9.90 11.40
CA ASN A 203 9.76 -9.71 12.13
C ASN A 203 9.64 -8.26 12.62
N TYR A 204 8.45 -7.68 12.49
CA TYR A 204 8.20 -6.29 12.85
C TYR A 204 7.33 -6.22 14.10
N GLU A 205 7.87 -5.68 15.19
CA GLU A 205 7.20 -5.62 16.50
C GLU A 205 7.04 -4.19 17.00
N PHE A 206 6.02 -3.94 17.83
CA PHE A 206 5.84 -2.63 18.47
C PHE A 206 6.84 -2.42 19.60
N GLU A 207 7.19 -3.49 20.31
CA GLU A 207 8.15 -3.50 21.40
C GLU A 207 9.02 -4.75 21.24
N ALA A 208 10.33 -4.58 21.28
CA ALA A 208 11.27 -5.70 21.21
C ALA A 208 12.51 -5.39 22.04
N ASN A 209 12.96 -6.37 22.81
CA ASN A 209 14.29 -6.37 23.42
C ASN A 209 15.26 -7.03 22.45
N THR A 210 15.93 -6.24 21.64
CA THR A 210 16.97 -6.74 20.73
C THR A 210 18.27 -6.92 21.50
N SER A 211 18.57 -8.15 21.90
CA SER A 211 19.90 -8.53 22.42
C SER A 211 20.53 -9.56 21.48
N GLY A 212 21.72 -9.27 20.94
CA GLY A 212 22.39 -10.10 19.93
C GLY A 212 21.88 -9.87 18.50
N ASN A 213 22.12 -10.84 17.61
CA ASN A 213 21.62 -10.85 16.22
C ASN A 213 20.16 -11.35 16.18
N SER A 214 19.21 -10.47 16.49
CA SER A 214 17.78 -10.74 16.28
C SER A 214 17.29 -10.06 15.02
N ASN A 215 16.68 -10.80 14.08
CA ASN A 215 16.00 -10.25 12.91
C ASN A 215 14.62 -9.68 13.28
N VAL A 216 14.66 -8.65 14.14
CA VAL A 216 13.49 -7.94 14.64
C VAL A 216 13.69 -6.46 14.41
N ALA A 217 12.69 -5.81 13.82
CA ALA A 217 12.68 -4.38 13.57
C ALA A 217 11.42 -3.74 14.17
N PRO A 218 11.45 -2.44 14.50
CA PRO A 218 10.24 -1.74 14.90
C PRO A 218 9.25 -1.68 13.74
N THR A 219 8.01 -2.03 14.01
CA THR A 219 6.91 -1.80 13.07
C THR A 219 6.57 -0.30 13.02
N TYR A 220 6.02 0.14 11.89
CA TYR A 220 5.56 1.52 11.72
C TYR A 220 4.24 1.55 10.94
N GLN A 221 3.56 2.68 11.06
CA GLN A 221 2.24 2.86 10.50
C GLN A 221 2.31 3.03 8.97
N VAL A 222 1.51 2.23 8.27
CA VAL A 222 1.31 2.32 6.83
C VAL A 222 -0.10 2.86 6.57
N PRO A 223 -0.23 4.07 6.00
CA PRO A 223 -1.53 4.70 5.79
C PRO A 223 -2.34 3.99 4.69
N TYR A 224 -3.52 3.51 5.06
CA TYR A 224 -4.51 2.92 4.15
C TYR A 224 -5.80 3.76 4.07
N SER A 225 -5.91 4.82 4.86
CA SER A 225 -7.04 5.75 4.87
C SER A 225 -7.23 6.41 3.51
N ASN A 226 -8.48 6.57 3.06
CA ASN A 226 -8.77 7.15 1.75
C ASN A 226 -10.14 7.85 1.76
N PHE A 227 -10.29 8.82 0.86
CA PHE A 227 -11.55 9.46 0.52
C PHE A 227 -11.77 9.33 -0.98
N GLY A 228 -12.95 8.87 -1.38
CA GLY A 228 -13.24 8.56 -2.78
C GLY A 228 -14.69 8.78 -3.15
N ILE A 229 -14.92 8.76 -4.46
CA ILE A 229 -16.26 8.67 -5.04
C ILE A 229 -16.40 7.27 -5.60
N HIS A 230 -17.45 6.57 -5.21
CA HIS A 230 -17.80 5.28 -5.78
C HIS A 230 -19.10 5.42 -6.56
N ALA A 231 -19.23 4.66 -7.64
CA ALA A 231 -20.46 4.56 -8.39
C ALA A 231 -20.60 3.16 -8.99
N GLY A 232 -21.83 2.73 -9.23
CA GLY A 232 -22.06 1.41 -9.78
C GLY A 232 -23.53 1.09 -10.03
N ILE A 233 -23.76 -0.20 -10.25
CA ILE A 233 -25.09 -0.76 -10.52
C ILE A 233 -25.41 -1.75 -9.41
N MET A 234 -26.67 -1.76 -8.99
CA MET A 234 -27.26 -2.68 -8.04
C MET A 234 -28.39 -3.41 -8.76
N VAL A 235 -28.46 -4.72 -8.53
CA VAL A 235 -29.55 -5.57 -9.03
C VAL A 235 -30.38 -6.06 -7.85
N ASP A 236 -31.66 -5.71 -7.84
CA ASP A 236 -32.59 -6.17 -6.82
C ASP A 236 -33.03 -7.61 -7.17
N LEU A 237 -32.57 -8.58 -6.38
CA LEU A 237 -33.03 -9.96 -6.47
C LEU A 237 -34.43 -10.05 -5.85
N LYS A 238 -35.40 -10.54 -6.61
CA LYS A 238 -36.79 -10.73 -6.17
C LYS A 238 -36.95 -12.01 -5.36
#